data_AF-A0A8J3I8J1-F1
#
_entry.id   AF-A0A8J3I8J1-F1
#
_cell.length_a   1.000
_cell.length_b   1.000
_cell.length_c   1.000
_cell.angle_alpha   90.00
_cell.angle_beta   90.00
_cell.angle_gamma   90.00
#
_symmetry.space_group_name_H-M   'P 1'
#
loop_
_entity.id
_entity.type
_entity.pdbx_description
1 polymer ?
#
loop_
_entity_poly.entity_id
_entity_poly.type
_entity_poly.pdbx_seq_one_letter_code
_entity_poly.pdbx_strand_id
1 'polypeptide(L)'
;MHNRFCLDLHQLRKILNDLRENLTKSVANADAIWMDAFSSIVGKKVTKHSIPEITAFDVQNIILMLSLTGGDAPWEFYHAVSSLVANVPEIISEVITQNINFTTDYDFEIIRLAPNGHWQIAWIIDDAKVNDSAVVLDWHIPSVNIHAPVVPYAILDHIASCVALLRQGLVLPAASIISVILEAALWDALDGKGVPQYKAEKIYMPVYWHFRKLSNQFTVSIEGADKDVKDLIIPSELADKSYNDITFEISKASFENSDKTINLYMKVNNEIVDYLSTSQIKSEEQVPIRGLSAAFQQARKKDLECLKVISKDFDGILTSLRNNLIHLPSQGNFREPISIPGGGVIRGVEDLKKNNMFVYQLLYLVVNIVRSVYLEKGHAMVNP
;
A
#
# COMPACT_ATOMS: atom_id res chain seq x y z
N MET A 1 5.10 -8.18 17.90
CA MET A 1 4.29 -8.21 16.67
C MET A 1 3.87 -9.63 16.26
N HIS A 2 4.65 -10.70 16.51
CA HIS A 2 4.22 -12.06 16.14
C HIS A 2 2.95 -12.55 16.85
N ASN A 3 2.62 -12.05 18.06
CA ASN A 3 1.48 -12.57 18.83
C ASN A 3 0.08 -12.17 18.33
N ARG A 4 -0.08 -11.10 17.51
CA ARG A 4 -1.41 -10.62 17.08
C ARG A 4 -2.22 -11.68 16.31
N PHE A 5 -1.51 -12.50 15.53
CA PHE A 5 -2.06 -13.58 14.72
C PHE A 5 -1.73 -14.96 15.29
N CYS A 6 -1.18 -15.03 16.52
CA CYS A 6 -0.98 -16.28 17.24
C CYS A 6 -2.15 -16.44 18.21
N LEU A 7 -3.01 -17.41 17.94
CA LEU A 7 -3.99 -17.83 18.92
C LEU A 7 -3.30 -18.44 20.13
N ASP A 8 -3.73 -18.08 21.33
CA ASP A 8 -3.32 -18.81 22.52
C ASP A 8 -3.98 -20.20 22.58
N LEU A 9 -3.41 -21.09 23.39
CA LEU A 9 -3.89 -22.47 23.52
C LEU A 9 -5.34 -22.55 24.01
N HIS A 10 -5.77 -21.61 24.85
CA HIS A 10 -7.13 -21.61 25.40
C HIS A 10 -8.15 -21.22 24.31
N GLN A 11 -7.83 -20.20 23.50
CA GLN A 11 -8.63 -19.79 22.35
C GLN A 11 -8.75 -20.92 21.31
N LEU A 12 -7.63 -21.56 20.96
CA LEU A 12 -7.61 -22.72 20.05
C LEU A 12 -8.53 -23.85 20.55
N ARG A 13 -8.43 -24.20 21.84
CA ARG A 13 -9.28 -25.24 22.45
C ARG A 13 -10.75 -24.88 22.37
N LYS A 14 -11.10 -23.63 22.63
CA LYS A 14 -12.49 -23.15 22.55
C LYS A 14 -13.03 -23.30 21.13
N ILE A 15 -12.31 -22.79 20.12
CA ILE A 15 -12.71 -22.89 18.70
C ILE A 15 -12.92 -24.35 18.29
N LEU A 16 -11.98 -25.23 18.64
CA LEU A 16 -12.07 -26.64 18.27
C LEU A 16 -13.22 -27.37 18.97
N ASN A 17 -13.53 -27.01 20.23
CA ASN A 17 -14.69 -27.55 20.94
C ASN A 17 -16.02 -27.10 20.31
N ASP A 18 -16.14 -25.80 20.01
CA ASP A 18 -17.33 -25.22 19.37
C ASP A 18 -17.55 -25.85 17.98
N LEU A 19 -16.48 -26.01 17.20
CA LEU A 19 -16.50 -26.69 15.91
C LEU A 19 -17.01 -28.13 16.03
N ARG A 20 -16.48 -28.90 16.99
CA ARG A 20 -16.90 -30.29 17.21
C ARG A 20 -18.39 -30.37 17.54
N GLU A 21 -18.86 -29.57 18.50
CA GLU A 21 -20.27 -29.58 18.89
C GLU A 21 -21.20 -29.24 17.73
N ASN A 22 -20.83 -28.27 16.89
CA ASN A 22 -21.64 -27.84 15.78
C ASN A 22 -21.61 -28.82 14.60
N LEU A 23 -20.49 -29.50 14.35
CA LEU A 23 -20.41 -30.58 13.37
C LEU A 23 -21.29 -31.78 13.77
N THR A 24 -21.23 -32.20 15.05
CA THR A 24 -22.04 -33.32 15.55
C THR A 24 -23.54 -33.02 15.49
N LYS A 25 -23.95 -31.75 15.61
CA LYS A 25 -25.37 -31.33 15.51
C LYS A 25 -25.84 -31.20 14.06
N SER A 26 -24.98 -30.74 13.16
CA SER A 26 -25.39 -30.32 11.81
C SER A 26 -25.35 -31.44 10.77
N VAL A 27 -24.55 -32.50 10.95
CA VAL A 27 -24.35 -33.53 9.92
C VAL A 27 -24.48 -34.95 10.51
N ALA A 28 -25.46 -35.71 10.03
CA ALA A 28 -25.55 -37.14 10.34
C ALA A 28 -24.33 -37.87 9.72
N ASN A 29 -23.65 -38.70 10.51
CA ASN A 29 -22.36 -39.32 10.14
C ASN A 29 -21.21 -38.32 9.88
N ALA A 30 -21.25 -37.13 10.50
CA ALA A 30 -20.17 -36.13 10.43
C ALA A 30 -18.80 -36.77 10.67
N ASP A 31 -18.70 -37.61 11.71
CA ASP A 31 -17.46 -38.27 12.12
C ASP A 31 -16.84 -39.07 10.98
N ALA A 32 -17.62 -39.87 10.23
CA ALA A 32 -17.09 -40.69 9.14
C ALA A 32 -16.53 -39.85 7.98
N ILE A 33 -17.25 -38.77 7.60
CA ILE A 33 -16.83 -37.89 6.50
C ILE A 33 -15.59 -37.06 6.91
N TRP A 34 -15.58 -36.59 8.15
CA TRP A 34 -14.46 -35.84 8.71
C TRP A 34 -13.20 -36.71 8.79
N MET A 35 -13.39 -38.00 9.10
CA MET A 35 -12.34 -38.99 9.14
C MET A 35 -11.74 -39.33 7.77
N ASP A 36 -12.56 -39.46 6.74
CA ASP A 36 -12.08 -39.67 5.37
C ASP A 36 -11.24 -38.48 4.88
N ALA A 37 -11.69 -37.25 5.16
CA ALA A 37 -10.96 -36.03 4.82
C ALA A 37 -9.65 -35.86 5.62
N PHE A 38 -9.65 -36.20 6.90
CA PHE A 38 -8.42 -36.15 7.69
C PHE A 38 -7.39 -37.20 7.24
N SER A 39 -7.86 -38.40 6.89
CA SER A 39 -7.02 -39.48 6.38
C SER A 39 -6.36 -39.13 5.05
N SER A 40 -7.03 -38.37 4.18
CA SER A 40 -6.44 -37.89 2.92
C SER A 40 -5.31 -36.88 3.14
N ILE A 41 -5.37 -36.08 4.22
CA ILE A 41 -4.36 -35.06 4.55
C ILE A 41 -3.09 -35.66 5.14
N VAL A 42 -3.21 -36.66 6.03
CA VAL A 42 -2.06 -37.25 6.74
C VAL A 42 -1.31 -38.28 5.88
N GLY A 43 -1.74 -38.52 4.64
CA GLY A 43 -1.07 -39.44 3.70
C GLY A 43 -1.13 -40.92 4.12
N LYS A 44 -1.90 -41.26 5.15
CA LYS A 44 -2.18 -42.64 5.55
C LYS A 44 -3.55 -43.03 5.01
N LYS A 45 -3.58 -43.91 4.01
CA LYS A 45 -4.80 -44.68 3.72
C LYS A 45 -5.18 -45.42 4.99
N VAL A 46 -6.18 -44.94 5.70
CA VAL A 46 -6.78 -45.65 6.83
C VAL A 46 -7.52 -46.84 6.24
N THR A 47 -6.81 -47.95 6.08
CA THR A 47 -7.44 -49.23 5.80
C THR A 47 -8.28 -49.58 7.01
N LYS A 48 -9.57 -49.82 6.76
CA LYS A 48 -10.70 -50.02 7.69
C LYS A 48 -10.46 -50.98 8.87
N HIS A 49 -9.30 -51.62 8.99
CA HIS A 49 -9.00 -52.75 9.88
C HIS A 49 -7.74 -52.60 10.75
N SER A 50 -7.05 -51.45 10.79
CA SER A 50 -5.77 -51.38 11.52
C SER A 50 -5.48 -50.09 12.30
N ILE A 51 -6.48 -49.24 12.53
CA ILE A 51 -6.36 -48.12 13.47
C ILE A 51 -7.66 -48.11 14.31
N PRO A 52 -7.61 -48.03 15.65
CA PRO A 52 -8.84 -47.83 16.44
C PRO A 52 -9.57 -46.61 15.87
N GLU A 53 -10.91 -46.69 15.78
CA GLU A 53 -11.78 -45.65 15.25
C GLU A 53 -11.32 -44.27 15.75
N ILE A 54 -10.59 -43.55 14.90
CA ILE A 54 -10.20 -42.17 15.19
C ILE A 54 -11.51 -41.39 15.19
N THR A 55 -11.79 -40.70 16.28
CA THR A 55 -13.02 -39.93 16.51
C THR A 55 -12.81 -38.46 16.11
N ALA A 56 -13.88 -37.67 16.02
CA ALA A 56 -13.77 -36.21 15.91
C ALA A 56 -12.94 -35.61 17.06
N PHE A 57 -12.94 -36.26 18.24
CA PHE A 57 -12.08 -35.91 19.36
C PHE A 57 -10.59 -36.18 19.08
N ASP A 58 -10.26 -37.27 18.39
CA ASP A 58 -8.87 -37.57 18.04
C ASP A 58 -8.32 -36.61 16.98
N VAL A 59 -9.10 -36.24 15.97
CA VAL A 59 -8.66 -35.23 14.99
C VAL A 59 -8.57 -33.83 15.61
N GLN A 60 -9.48 -33.46 16.52
CA GLN A 60 -9.32 -32.27 17.36
C GLN A 60 -7.99 -32.31 18.13
N ASN A 61 -7.67 -33.45 18.75
CA ASN A 61 -6.40 -33.63 19.47
C ASN A 61 -5.19 -33.56 18.53
N ILE A 62 -5.31 -34.01 17.28
CA ILE A 62 -4.21 -33.91 16.31
C ILE A 62 -4.01 -32.47 15.84
N ILE A 63 -5.07 -31.72 15.53
CA ILE A 63 -4.97 -30.29 15.20
C ILE A 63 -4.35 -29.53 16.38
N LEU A 64 -4.78 -29.85 17.61
CA LEU A 64 -4.21 -29.27 18.83
C LEU A 64 -2.74 -29.68 19.01
N MET A 65 -2.38 -30.93 18.77
CA MET A 65 -1.00 -31.41 18.86
C MET A 65 -0.10 -30.73 17.83
N LEU A 66 -0.55 -30.56 16.58
CA LEU A 66 0.17 -29.81 15.56
C LEU A 66 0.47 -28.39 16.04
N SER A 67 -0.52 -27.71 16.63
CA SER A 67 -0.32 -26.36 17.21
C SER A 67 0.63 -26.31 18.41
N LEU A 68 0.92 -27.45 19.05
CA LEU A 68 1.77 -27.57 20.24
C LEU A 68 3.20 -28.07 19.93
N THR A 69 3.38 -28.84 18.85
CA THR A 69 4.67 -29.44 18.46
C THR A 69 5.49 -28.55 17.52
N GLY A 70 4.84 -27.67 16.75
CA GLY A 70 5.52 -26.69 15.90
C GLY A 70 5.95 -25.47 16.71
N GLY A 71 7.20 -25.45 17.18
CA GLY A 71 7.77 -24.31 17.90
C GLY A 71 7.48 -22.96 17.21
N ASP A 72 7.02 -21.97 17.99
CA ASP A 72 6.82 -20.55 17.64
C ASP A 72 6.00 -20.20 16.38
N ALA A 73 5.43 -21.16 15.64
CA ALA A 73 4.81 -20.91 14.34
C ALA A 73 3.29 -21.20 14.35
N PRO A 74 2.40 -20.19 14.43
CA PRO A 74 0.94 -20.36 14.37
C PRO A 74 0.45 -20.90 13.01
N TRP A 75 1.33 -20.97 12.02
CA TRP A 75 1.07 -21.36 10.64
C TRP A 75 0.60 -22.81 10.48
N GLU A 76 1.12 -23.74 11.28
CA GLU A 76 0.75 -25.17 11.16
C GLU A 76 -0.74 -25.40 11.43
N PHE A 77 -1.32 -24.66 12.38
CA PHE A 77 -2.76 -24.67 12.63
C PHE A 77 -3.54 -24.17 11.41
N TYR A 78 -3.15 -23.01 10.85
CA TYR A 78 -3.81 -22.43 9.69
C TYR A 78 -3.76 -23.37 8.48
N HIS A 79 -2.61 -23.99 8.21
CA HIS A 79 -2.44 -24.98 7.14
C HIS A 79 -3.30 -26.22 7.33
N ALA A 80 -3.31 -26.79 8.53
CA ALA A 80 -4.06 -28.01 8.83
C ALA A 80 -5.57 -27.79 8.62
N VAL A 81 -6.09 -26.68 9.13
CA VAL A 81 -7.51 -26.34 9.02
C VAL A 81 -7.90 -26.04 7.58
N SER A 82 -7.07 -25.32 6.82
CA SER A 82 -7.38 -25.07 5.41
C SER A 82 -7.30 -26.32 4.55
N SER A 83 -6.32 -27.19 4.81
CA SER A 83 -6.22 -28.49 4.15
C SER A 83 -7.45 -29.34 4.44
N LEU A 84 -7.97 -29.28 5.67
CA LEU A 84 -9.22 -29.92 6.04
C LEU A 84 -10.40 -29.40 5.23
N VAL A 85 -10.58 -28.08 5.15
CA VAL A 85 -11.65 -27.45 4.36
C VAL A 85 -11.61 -27.87 2.89
N ALA A 86 -10.42 -27.99 2.30
CA ALA A 86 -10.27 -28.40 0.90
C ALA A 86 -10.62 -29.87 0.63
N ASN A 87 -10.65 -30.73 1.66
CA ASN A 87 -10.84 -32.18 1.52
C ASN A 87 -12.22 -32.67 2.03
N VAL A 88 -13.05 -31.79 2.58
CA VAL A 88 -14.40 -32.13 3.07
C VAL A 88 -15.48 -31.71 2.07
N PRO A 89 -16.68 -32.34 2.07
CA PRO A 89 -17.82 -31.86 1.30
C PRO A 89 -18.24 -30.44 1.68
N GLU A 90 -18.89 -29.74 0.74
CA GLU A 90 -19.30 -28.34 0.87
C GLU A 90 -20.10 -28.04 2.15
N ILE A 91 -21.07 -28.89 2.51
CA ILE A 91 -21.86 -28.74 3.75
C ILE A 91 -20.97 -28.72 5.01
N ILE A 92 -19.91 -29.53 5.05
CA ILE A 92 -18.98 -29.55 6.18
C ILE A 92 -18.04 -28.34 6.11
N SER A 93 -17.57 -27.97 4.92
CA SER A 93 -16.79 -26.75 4.72
C SER A 93 -17.54 -25.50 5.21
N GLU A 94 -18.83 -25.38 4.91
CA GLU A 94 -19.69 -24.30 5.40
C GLU A 94 -19.77 -24.28 6.92
N VAL A 95 -19.98 -25.42 7.56
CA VAL A 95 -19.99 -25.51 9.03
C VAL A 95 -18.64 -25.11 9.61
N ILE A 96 -17.52 -25.57 9.03
CA ILE A 96 -16.18 -25.19 9.50
C ILE A 96 -15.97 -23.68 9.37
N THR A 97 -16.22 -23.11 8.20
CA THR A 97 -15.99 -21.68 7.92
C THR A 97 -16.89 -20.75 8.73
N GLN A 98 -18.13 -21.17 9.04
CA GLN A 98 -19.02 -20.41 9.93
C GLN A 98 -18.58 -20.41 11.40
N ASN A 99 -17.84 -21.44 11.83
CA ASN A 99 -17.45 -21.64 13.23
C ASN A 99 -16.01 -21.20 13.55
N ILE A 100 -15.15 -21.09 12.53
CA ILE A 100 -13.76 -20.65 12.71
C ILE A 100 -13.65 -19.15 12.46
N ASN A 101 -13.98 -18.39 13.50
CA ASN A 101 -13.83 -16.94 13.57
C ASN A 101 -13.27 -16.56 14.94
N PHE A 102 -12.30 -15.66 15.00
CA PHE A 102 -11.82 -15.15 16.28
C PHE A 102 -11.36 -13.70 16.18
N THR A 103 -11.62 -12.97 17.26
CA THR A 103 -11.22 -11.58 17.42
C THR A 103 -9.76 -11.51 17.85
N THR A 104 -9.02 -10.57 17.30
CA THR A 104 -7.63 -10.30 17.71
C THR A 104 -7.60 -9.41 18.95
N ASP A 105 -6.46 -8.77 19.25
CA ASP A 105 -6.34 -7.72 20.25
C ASP A 105 -7.24 -6.50 19.94
N TYR A 106 -7.68 -6.34 18.69
CA TYR A 106 -8.65 -5.32 18.28
C TYR A 106 -10.05 -5.93 18.18
N ASP A 107 -11.00 -5.37 18.93
CA ASP A 107 -12.39 -5.83 18.99
C ASP A 107 -13.12 -5.80 17.63
N PHE A 108 -12.70 -4.91 16.74
CA PHE A 108 -13.22 -4.77 15.38
C PHE A 108 -12.47 -5.61 14.34
N GLU A 109 -11.43 -6.36 14.71
CA GLU A 109 -10.66 -7.19 13.78
C GLU A 109 -10.88 -8.69 14.05
N ILE A 110 -11.37 -9.38 13.03
CA ILE A 110 -11.69 -10.79 13.07
C ILE A 110 -10.84 -11.54 12.07
N ILE A 111 -10.18 -12.61 12.51
CA ILE A 111 -9.61 -13.62 11.62
C ILE A 111 -10.67 -14.69 11.35
N ARG A 112 -10.88 -15.00 10.08
CA ARG A 112 -11.86 -15.98 9.63
C ARG A 112 -11.34 -16.84 8.50
N LEU A 113 -11.94 -18.01 8.33
CA LEU A 113 -11.66 -18.92 7.23
C LEU A 113 -12.70 -18.77 6.12
N ALA A 114 -12.25 -18.53 4.89
CA ALA A 114 -13.12 -18.44 3.72
C ALA A 114 -13.43 -19.84 3.13
N PRO A 115 -14.52 -19.99 2.36
CA PRO A 115 -14.92 -21.29 1.76
C PRO A 115 -13.87 -21.93 0.85
N ASN A 116 -12.99 -21.14 0.26
CA ASN A 116 -11.85 -21.59 -0.54
C ASN A 116 -10.64 -22.04 0.30
N GLY A 117 -10.76 -22.11 1.63
CA GLY A 117 -9.69 -22.44 2.55
C GLY A 117 -8.68 -21.31 2.78
N HIS A 118 -8.90 -20.11 2.25
CA HIS A 118 -8.03 -18.96 2.50
C HIS A 118 -8.35 -18.35 3.87
N TRP A 119 -7.31 -17.90 4.56
CA TRP A 119 -7.49 -17.15 5.80
C TRP A 119 -7.60 -15.66 5.50
N GLN A 120 -8.62 -15.04 6.08
CA GLN A 120 -8.99 -13.65 5.89
C GLN A 120 -8.95 -12.86 7.19
N ILE A 121 -8.50 -11.61 7.11
CA ILE A 121 -8.74 -10.61 8.14
C ILE A 121 -9.96 -9.82 7.68
N ALA A 122 -10.94 -9.68 8.57
CA ALA A 122 -12.13 -8.87 8.39
C ALA A 122 -12.13 -7.77 9.46
N TRP A 123 -12.14 -6.50 9.02
CA TRP A 123 -12.27 -5.35 9.87
C TRP A 123 -13.70 -4.82 9.84
N ILE A 124 -14.39 -4.87 10.98
CA ILE A 124 -15.77 -4.40 11.12
C ILE A 124 -15.83 -2.88 11.08
N ILE A 125 -16.66 -2.36 10.18
CA ILE A 125 -16.98 -0.94 10.08
C ILE A 125 -18.31 -0.68 10.78
N ASP A 126 -18.30 0.16 11.82
CA ASP A 126 -19.53 0.63 12.47
C ASP A 126 -20.07 1.85 11.72
N ASP A 127 -20.67 1.65 10.54
CA ASP A 127 -21.44 2.70 9.88
C ASP A 127 -22.72 2.14 9.25
N ALA A 128 -23.86 2.60 9.77
CA ALA A 128 -25.20 2.18 9.36
C ALA A 128 -25.52 2.48 7.87
N LYS A 129 -24.67 3.25 7.18
CA LYS A 129 -24.84 3.63 5.78
C LYS A 129 -24.05 2.76 4.80
N VAL A 130 -23.19 1.87 5.28
CA VAL A 130 -22.39 0.97 4.43
C VAL A 130 -23.10 -0.39 4.36
N ASN A 131 -23.43 -0.84 3.15
CA ASN A 131 -24.07 -2.15 2.95
C ASN A 131 -23.15 -3.33 3.33
N ASP A 132 -21.83 -3.14 3.21
CA ASP A 132 -20.83 -4.09 3.70
C ASP A 132 -20.35 -3.68 5.11
N SER A 133 -20.59 -4.56 6.07
CA SER A 133 -20.23 -4.35 7.47
C SER A 133 -18.74 -4.57 7.76
N ALA A 134 -17.95 -5.04 6.77
CA ALA A 134 -16.54 -5.32 6.99
C ALA A 134 -15.67 -5.16 5.73
N VAL A 135 -14.47 -4.60 5.94
CA VAL A 135 -13.37 -4.66 4.96
C VAL A 135 -12.66 -6.00 5.12
N VAL A 136 -12.42 -6.71 4.02
CA VAL A 136 -11.88 -8.09 4.08
C VAL A 136 -10.63 -8.20 3.23
N LEU A 137 -9.61 -8.89 3.72
CA LEU A 137 -8.38 -9.15 2.99
C LEU A 137 -7.86 -10.56 3.27
N ASP A 138 -7.52 -11.30 2.21
CA ASP A 138 -6.80 -12.57 2.34
C ASP A 138 -5.40 -12.27 2.90
N TRP A 139 -5.07 -12.85 4.05
CA TRP A 139 -3.79 -12.61 4.71
C TRP A 139 -2.89 -13.85 4.70
N HIS A 140 -3.45 -15.06 4.57
CA HIS A 140 -2.67 -16.30 4.47
C HIS A 140 -3.32 -17.31 3.52
N ILE A 141 -2.52 -17.86 2.59
CA ILE A 141 -2.94 -18.82 1.56
C ILE A 141 -2.06 -20.09 1.67
N PRO A 142 -2.63 -21.21 2.16
CA PRO A 142 -1.94 -22.44 2.57
C PRO A 142 -1.09 -23.18 1.52
N SER A 143 -1.15 -22.83 0.24
CA SER A 143 -0.36 -23.47 -0.83
C SER A 143 0.71 -22.55 -1.42
N VAL A 144 0.68 -21.27 -1.09
CA VAL A 144 1.50 -20.22 -1.70
C VAL A 144 2.65 -19.81 -0.78
N ASN A 145 2.39 -19.74 0.53
CA ASN A 145 3.41 -19.34 1.49
C ASN A 145 3.23 -20.09 2.81
N ILE A 146 4.10 -21.08 3.05
CA ILE A 146 3.96 -21.96 4.22
C ILE A 146 4.31 -21.21 5.53
N HIS A 147 5.08 -20.12 5.45
CA HIS A 147 5.73 -19.52 6.62
C HIS A 147 5.45 -18.03 6.84
N ALA A 148 4.61 -17.39 6.03
CA ALA A 148 4.39 -15.95 6.13
C ALA A 148 3.02 -15.49 5.59
N PRO A 149 2.54 -14.31 6.03
CA PRO A 149 1.37 -13.69 5.44
C PRO A 149 1.65 -13.29 3.99
N VAL A 150 0.59 -13.29 3.17
CA VAL A 150 0.63 -12.86 1.76
C VAL A 150 0.84 -11.35 1.67
N VAL A 151 0.29 -10.60 2.62
CA VAL A 151 0.38 -9.14 2.70
C VAL A 151 1.34 -8.75 3.83
N PRO A 152 2.29 -7.81 3.62
CA PRO A 152 3.19 -7.34 4.66
C PRO A 152 2.46 -6.82 5.90
N TYR A 153 2.94 -7.18 7.09
CA TYR A 153 2.34 -6.77 8.37
C TYR A 153 2.15 -5.26 8.50
N ALA A 154 3.10 -4.45 8.02
CA ALA A 154 2.98 -3.00 8.05
C ALA A 154 1.74 -2.48 7.29
N ILE A 155 1.36 -3.13 6.19
CA ILE A 155 0.14 -2.78 5.44
C ILE A 155 -1.10 -3.20 6.24
N LEU A 156 -1.09 -4.40 6.84
CA LEU A 156 -2.18 -4.87 7.71
C LEU A 156 -2.39 -3.94 8.92
N ASP A 157 -1.30 -3.50 9.55
CA ASP A 157 -1.31 -2.55 10.66
C ASP A 157 -1.88 -1.19 10.23
N HIS A 158 -1.50 -0.70 9.04
CA HIS A 158 -2.06 0.53 8.49
C HIS A 158 -3.56 0.41 8.17
N ILE A 159 -4.03 -0.71 7.59
CA ILE A 159 -5.45 -0.93 7.33
C ILE A 159 -6.23 -0.92 8.66
N ALA A 160 -5.75 -1.67 9.66
CA ALA A 160 -6.38 -1.72 10.99
C ALA A 160 -6.41 -0.33 11.65
N SER A 161 -5.31 0.42 11.55
CA SER A 161 -5.24 1.80 12.06
C SER A 161 -6.22 2.73 11.34
N CYS A 162 -6.36 2.59 10.03
CA CYS A 162 -7.34 3.34 9.25
C CYS A 162 -8.77 3.07 9.71
N VAL A 163 -9.13 1.79 9.91
CA VAL A 163 -10.46 1.41 10.40
C VAL A 163 -10.69 1.94 11.82
N ALA A 164 -9.72 1.81 12.72
CA ALA A 164 -9.82 2.35 14.08
C ALA A 164 -10.09 3.86 14.08
N LEU A 165 -9.37 4.63 13.23
CA LEU A 165 -9.56 6.07 13.10
C LEU A 165 -10.95 6.41 12.55
N LEU A 166 -11.44 5.67 11.55
CA LEU A 166 -12.78 5.89 11.00
C LEU A 166 -13.88 5.61 12.03
N ARG A 167 -13.74 4.53 12.82
CA ARG A 167 -14.64 4.22 13.95
C ARG A 167 -14.67 5.33 15.01
N GLN A 168 -13.56 6.05 15.18
CA GLN A 168 -13.44 7.20 16.07
C GLN A 168 -13.87 8.53 15.44
N GLY A 169 -14.36 8.54 14.19
CA GLY A 169 -14.73 9.75 13.45
C GLY A 169 -13.54 10.59 12.98
N LEU A 170 -12.32 10.06 13.06
CA LEU A 170 -11.07 10.71 12.65
C LEU A 170 -10.82 10.47 11.15
N VAL A 171 -11.70 11.02 10.31
CA VAL A 171 -11.72 10.79 8.85
C VAL A 171 -10.47 11.31 8.14
N LEU A 172 -9.92 12.44 8.62
CA LEU A 172 -8.76 13.10 8.02
C LEU A 172 -7.48 12.23 8.11
N PRO A 173 -7.04 11.79 9.31
CA PRO A 173 -5.88 10.90 9.40
C PRO A 173 -6.14 9.53 8.76
N ALA A 174 -7.38 9.03 8.76
CA ALA A 174 -7.72 7.80 8.03
C ALA A 174 -7.45 7.93 6.52
N ALA A 175 -7.92 9.02 5.90
CA ALA A 175 -7.65 9.33 4.50
C ALA A 175 -6.14 9.42 4.19
N SER A 176 -5.34 9.96 5.10
CA SER A 176 -3.87 9.98 4.96
C SER A 176 -3.30 8.58 4.91
N ILE A 177 -3.71 7.70 5.83
CA ILE A 177 -3.23 6.32 5.90
C ILE A 177 -3.61 5.54 4.63
N ILE A 178 -4.83 5.73 4.10
CA ILE A 178 -5.26 5.13 2.82
C ILE A 178 -4.27 5.47 1.70
N SER A 179 -3.81 6.74 1.62
CA SER A 179 -2.85 7.16 0.60
C SER A 179 -1.47 6.52 0.75
N VAL A 180 -1.05 6.23 1.99
CA VAL A 180 0.20 5.53 2.31
C VAL A 180 0.11 4.06 1.94
N ILE A 181 -0.98 3.38 2.31
CA ILE A 181 -1.24 1.98 1.95
C ILE A 181 -1.18 1.82 0.43
N LEU A 182 -1.87 2.70 -0.30
CA LEU A 182 -1.92 2.64 -1.75
C LEU A 182 -0.55 2.88 -2.39
N GLU A 183 0.18 3.89 -1.93
CA GLU A 183 1.53 4.14 -2.44
C GLU A 183 2.42 2.91 -2.24
N ALA A 184 2.41 2.31 -1.04
CA ALA A 184 3.20 1.12 -0.75
C ALA A 184 2.81 -0.06 -1.66
N ALA A 185 1.52 -0.35 -1.80
CA ALA A 185 1.03 -1.44 -2.66
C ALA A 185 1.42 -1.25 -4.14
N LEU A 186 1.34 -0.01 -4.66
CA LEU A 186 1.73 0.28 -6.03
C LEU A 186 3.24 0.13 -6.26
N TRP A 187 4.06 0.63 -5.33
CA TRP A 187 5.52 0.46 -5.43
C TRP A 187 5.93 -1.00 -5.33
N ASP A 188 5.26 -1.78 -4.47
CA ASP A 188 5.46 -3.22 -4.39
C ASP A 188 5.12 -3.93 -5.70
N ALA A 189 4.02 -3.56 -6.34
CA ALA A 189 3.62 -4.14 -7.62
C ALA A 189 4.59 -3.76 -8.76
N LEU A 190 5.06 -2.50 -8.76
CA LEU A 190 6.06 -1.99 -9.71
C LEU A 190 7.41 -2.68 -9.54
N ASP A 191 7.84 -2.90 -8.30
CA ASP A 191 9.06 -3.63 -7.98
C ASP A 191 8.98 -5.08 -8.48
N GLY A 192 7.82 -5.73 -8.32
CA GLY A 192 7.55 -7.06 -8.90
C GLY A 192 7.61 -7.10 -10.44
N LYS A 193 7.51 -5.95 -11.12
CA LYS A 193 7.72 -5.82 -12.58
C LYS A 193 9.13 -5.34 -12.95
N GLY A 194 10.06 -5.28 -11.99
CA GLY A 194 11.44 -4.82 -12.19
C GLY A 194 11.54 -3.32 -12.49
N VAL A 195 10.57 -2.52 -12.06
CA VAL A 195 10.61 -1.06 -12.28
C VAL A 195 11.45 -0.42 -11.18
N PRO A 196 12.54 0.28 -11.53
CA PRO A 196 13.42 0.85 -10.53
C PRO A 196 12.70 1.97 -9.76
N GLN A 197 12.82 1.93 -8.44
CA GLN A 197 12.33 2.99 -7.54
C GLN A 197 13.29 4.18 -7.44
N TYR A 198 14.39 4.16 -8.19
CA TYR A 198 15.39 5.21 -8.22
C TYR A 198 15.59 5.67 -9.65
N LYS A 199 15.76 6.98 -9.83
CA LYS A 199 16.22 7.57 -11.08
C LYS A 199 17.64 8.09 -10.88
N ALA A 200 18.47 7.96 -11.90
CA ALA A 200 19.72 8.70 -11.96
C ALA A 200 19.40 10.19 -12.13
N GLU A 201 19.80 10.99 -11.16
CA GLU A 201 19.81 12.45 -11.26
C GLU A 201 21.25 12.90 -11.47
N LYS A 202 21.48 13.66 -12.55
CA LYS A 202 22.78 14.21 -12.87
C LYS A 202 22.97 15.49 -12.08
N ILE A 203 23.99 15.50 -11.23
CA ILE A 203 24.45 16.72 -10.55
C ILE A 203 25.56 17.31 -11.39
N TYR A 204 25.29 18.47 -11.97
CA TYR A 204 26.27 19.20 -12.76
C TYR A 204 27.28 19.93 -11.88
N MET A 205 28.48 20.17 -12.39
CA MET A 205 29.50 20.95 -11.69
C MET A 205 28.99 22.38 -11.45
N PRO A 206 29.34 23.01 -10.32
CA PRO A 206 28.96 24.39 -10.09
C PRO A 206 29.70 25.33 -11.04
N VAL A 207 28.98 26.29 -11.60
CA VAL A 207 29.54 27.44 -12.32
C VAL A 207 29.61 28.62 -11.35
N TYR A 208 30.77 29.28 -11.30
CA TYR A 208 30.99 30.40 -10.38
C TYR A 208 30.88 31.73 -11.12
N TRP A 209 29.98 32.57 -10.63
CA TRP A 209 29.79 33.94 -11.11
C TRP A 209 30.41 34.92 -10.13
N HIS A 210 31.39 35.67 -10.59
CA HIS A 210 32.07 36.68 -9.80
C HIS A 210 31.60 38.06 -10.23
N PHE A 211 30.94 38.75 -9.31
CA PHE A 211 30.46 40.11 -9.50
C PHE A 211 31.38 41.07 -8.74
N ARG A 212 32.03 42.00 -9.47
CA ARG A 212 32.86 43.03 -8.86
C ARG A 212 32.40 44.40 -9.34
N LYS A 213 31.99 45.23 -8.39
CA LYS A 213 31.72 46.65 -8.62
C LYS A 213 33.03 47.43 -8.51
N LEU A 214 33.42 48.07 -9.59
CA LEU A 214 34.47 49.08 -9.64
C LEU A 214 33.82 50.47 -9.63
N SER A 215 34.62 51.52 -9.45
CA SER A 215 34.15 52.90 -9.26
C SER A 215 33.21 53.39 -10.37
N ASN A 216 33.37 52.90 -11.60
CA ASN A 216 32.59 53.31 -12.77
C ASN A 216 32.05 52.14 -13.60
N GLN A 217 32.25 50.89 -13.20
CA GLN A 217 31.82 49.74 -13.98
C GLN A 217 31.46 48.54 -13.10
N PHE A 218 30.53 47.74 -13.58
CA PHE A 218 30.21 46.45 -13.01
C PHE A 218 30.90 45.39 -13.87
N THR A 219 31.78 44.61 -13.26
CA THR A 219 32.50 43.54 -13.94
C THR A 219 31.93 42.19 -13.51
N VAL A 220 31.69 41.34 -14.50
CA VAL A 220 31.21 39.97 -14.33
C VAL A 220 32.23 39.05 -14.95
N SER A 221 32.65 38.04 -14.22
CA SER A 221 33.43 36.92 -14.78
C SER A 221 32.80 35.60 -14.39
N ILE A 222 32.78 34.66 -15.32
CA ILE A 222 32.25 33.32 -15.13
C ILE A 222 33.39 32.33 -15.19
N GLU A 223 33.39 31.38 -14.26
CA GLU A 223 34.31 30.24 -14.23
C GLU A 223 33.52 28.93 -14.32
N GLY A 224 33.93 28.06 -15.24
CA GLY A 224 33.41 26.69 -15.36
C GLY A 224 32.16 26.50 -16.24
N ALA A 225 31.62 27.55 -16.86
CA ALA A 225 30.53 27.41 -17.84
C ALA A 225 31.00 26.78 -19.16
N ASP A 226 30.07 26.24 -19.95
CA ASP A 226 30.39 25.59 -21.23
C ASP A 226 30.80 26.60 -22.32
N LYS A 227 30.33 27.85 -22.24
CA LYS A 227 30.66 28.95 -23.17
C LYS A 227 31.09 30.22 -22.42
N ASP A 228 31.98 31.01 -23.03
CA ASP A 228 32.39 32.31 -22.48
C ASP A 228 31.28 33.35 -22.76
N VAL A 229 31.02 34.25 -21.81
CA VAL A 229 30.08 35.38 -21.97
C VAL A 229 30.46 36.25 -23.16
N LYS A 230 31.74 36.34 -23.50
CA LYS A 230 32.23 37.07 -24.68
C LYS A 230 31.71 36.49 -26.00
N ASP A 231 31.36 35.20 -26.00
CA ASP A 231 30.80 34.50 -27.16
C ASP A 231 29.28 34.67 -27.25
N LEU A 232 28.67 35.40 -26.31
CA LEU A 232 27.27 35.83 -26.39
C LEU A 232 27.19 36.98 -27.41
N ILE A 233 27.31 36.64 -28.68
CA ILE A 233 27.17 37.60 -29.79
C ILE A 233 25.68 37.86 -29.97
N ILE A 234 25.22 39.04 -29.56
CA ILE A 234 23.96 39.61 -30.07
C ILE A 234 24.29 40.07 -31.50
N PRO A 235 23.74 39.44 -32.56
CA PRO A 235 24.11 39.78 -33.93
C PRO A 235 23.85 41.27 -34.19
N SER A 236 24.90 42.02 -34.52
CA SER A 236 24.82 43.47 -34.78
C SER A 236 23.91 43.83 -35.95
N GLU A 237 23.61 42.88 -36.83
CA GLU A 237 22.69 43.06 -37.97
C GLU A 237 21.20 43.09 -37.58
N LEU A 238 20.88 42.81 -36.30
CA LEU A 238 19.53 42.95 -35.73
C LEU A 238 19.37 44.22 -34.86
N ALA A 239 20.40 45.05 -34.73
CA ALA A 239 20.41 46.22 -33.84
C ALA A 239 19.37 47.30 -34.21
N ASP A 240 18.84 47.29 -35.45
CA ASP A 240 17.82 48.23 -35.92
C ASP A 240 16.37 47.72 -35.82
N LYS A 241 16.13 46.51 -35.31
CA LYS A 241 14.78 45.99 -35.07
C LYS A 241 14.59 45.69 -33.60
N SER A 242 13.75 46.51 -32.94
CA SER A 242 13.27 46.39 -31.55
C SER A 242 13.94 45.27 -30.75
N TYR A 243 14.96 45.62 -29.98
CA TYR A 243 15.55 44.85 -28.87
C TYR A 243 14.96 43.44 -28.67
N ASN A 244 15.60 42.42 -29.23
CA ASN A 244 15.48 41.06 -28.71
C ASN A 244 16.32 40.97 -27.42
N ASP A 245 15.91 41.70 -26.40
CA ASP A 245 16.51 41.60 -25.07
C ASP A 245 16.28 40.19 -24.55
N ILE A 246 17.35 39.41 -24.41
CA ILE A 246 17.26 38.12 -23.72
C ILE A 246 17.00 38.42 -22.25
N THR A 247 15.73 38.36 -21.88
CA THR A 247 15.27 38.66 -20.53
C THR A 247 15.15 37.35 -19.75
N PHE A 248 15.62 37.35 -18.50
CA PHE A 248 15.42 36.23 -17.59
C PHE A 248 14.79 36.70 -16.28
N GLU A 249 13.99 35.84 -15.68
CA GLU A 249 13.31 36.11 -14.42
C GLU A 249 14.18 35.58 -13.27
N ILE A 250 14.58 36.45 -12.35
CA ILE A 250 15.17 36.05 -11.07
C ILE A 250 14.15 36.30 -9.96
N SER A 251 13.84 35.27 -9.19
CA SER A 251 13.03 35.38 -7.99
C SER A 251 13.82 34.95 -6.75
N LYS A 252 13.58 35.63 -5.63
CA LYS A 252 14.18 35.28 -4.34
C LYS A 252 13.33 34.19 -3.67
N ALA A 253 13.97 33.14 -3.18
CA ALA A 253 13.35 32.21 -2.24
C ALA A 253 13.93 32.40 -0.85
N SER A 254 13.08 32.78 0.10
CA SER A 254 13.43 32.77 1.51
C SER A 254 13.15 31.39 2.10
N PHE A 255 14.18 30.76 2.63
CA PHE A 255 14.03 29.64 3.57
C PHE A 255 14.35 30.17 4.97
N GLU A 256 13.55 29.78 5.96
CA GLU A 256 13.87 29.98 7.37
C GLU A 256 15.18 29.21 7.66
N ASN A 257 16.19 29.86 8.24
CA ASN A 257 17.52 29.33 8.65
C ASN A 257 18.75 29.61 7.77
N SER A 258 18.83 30.75 7.09
CA SER A 258 20.08 31.14 6.41
C SER A 258 20.37 32.63 6.57
N ASP A 259 21.20 32.98 7.55
CA ASP A 259 21.57 34.37 7.87
C ASP A 259 22.59 34.96 6.87
N LYS A 260 23.16 34.16 5.95
CA LYS A 260 24.24 34.59 5.05
C LYS A 260 24.08 34.18 3.58
N THR A 261 23.16 33.27 3.26
CA THR A 261 22.93 32.81 1.89
C THR A 261 21.46 32.99 1.48
N ILE A 262 21.22 33.38 0.24
CA ILE A 262 19.86 33.49 -0.31
C ILE A 262 19.82 32.63 -1.55
N ASN A 263 18.85 31.73 -1.62
CA ASN A 263 18.60 30.95 -2.82
C ASN A 263 17.84 31.83 -3.83
N LEU A 264 18.38 31.93 -5.04
CA LEU A 264 17.75 32.61 -6.15
C LEU A 264 17.29 31.56 -7.17
N TYR A 265 16.05 31.67 -7.62
CA TYR A 265 15.53 30.89 -8.73
C TYR A 265 15.58 31.73 -10.00
N MET A 266 16.23 31.20 -11.02
CA MET A 266 16.37 31.84 -12.32
C MET A 266 15.64 31.02 -13.38
N LYS A 267 14.76 31.66 -14.14
CA LYS A 267 14.14 31.09 -15.35
C LYS A 267 14.72 31.78 -16.58
N VAL A 268 15.30 30.99 -17.46
CA VAL A 268 16.05 31.45 -18.65
C VAL A 268 15.61 30.67 -19.89
N ASN A 269 15.79 31.27 -21.07
CA ASN A 269 15.69 30.53 -22.33
C ASN A 269 16.85 29.51 -22.43
N ASN A 270 16.58 28.33 -22.98
CA ASN A 270 17.58 27.29 -23.25
C ASN A 270 18.79 27.81 -24.04
N GLU A 271 18.60 28.79 -24.93
CA GLU A 271 19.68 29.36 -25.75
C GLU A 271 20.82 29.99 -24.94
N ILE A 272 20.55 30.46 -23.72
CA ILE A 272 21.57 31.08 -22.84
C ILE A 272 22.11 30.15 -21.76
N VAL A 273 21.51 28.97 -21.56
CA VAL A 273 21.85 28.06 -20.45
C VAL A 273 23.32 27.66 -20.49
N ASP A 274 23.89 27.39 -21.66
CA ASP A 274 25.31 27.00 -21.82
C ASP A 274 26.30 28.09 -21.41
N TYR A 275 25.86 29.36 -21.40
CA TYR A 275 26.68 30.49 -20.95
C TYR A 275 26.57 30.72 -19.44
N LEU A 276 25.50 30.21 -18.82
CA LEU A 276 25.26 30.38 -17.39
C LEU A 276 25.60 29.13 -16.56
N SER A 277 25.70 27.98 -17.21
CA SER A 277 25.82 26.67 -16.58
C SER A 277 26.80 25.79 -17.33
N THR A 278 26.97 24.56 -16.86
CA THR A 278 27.81 23.56 -17.51
C THR A 278 27.09 22.24 -17.63
N SER A 279 27.36 21.55 -18.73
CA SER A 279 26.93 20.18 -19.01
C SER A 279 27.87 19.15 -18.37
N GLN A 280 28.98 19.59 -17.75
CA GLN A 280 29.90 18.71 -17.04
C GLN A 280 29.23 18.14 -15.78
N ILE A 281 29.14 16.82 -15.73
CA ILE A 281 28.51 16.09 -14.63
C ILE A 281 29.56 15.91 -13.51
N LYS A 282 29.26 16.42 -12.32
CA LYS A 282 30.07 16.21 -11.11
C LYS A 282 29.86 14.79 -10.56
N SER A 283 28.60 14.36 -10.49
CA SER A 283 28.21 13.05 -10.00
C SER A 283 26.84 12.67 -10.56
N GLU A 284 26.59 11.36 -10.64
CA GLU A 284 25.24 10.84 -10.82
C GLU A 284 24.77 10.27 -9.48
N GLU A 285 23.68 10.82 -8.96
CA GLU A 285 23.08 10.35 -7.72
C GLU A 285 21.81 9.55 -8.01
N GLN A 286 21.58 8.50 -7.23
CA GLN A 286 20.34 7.75 -7.30
C GLN A 286 19.31 8.43 -6.40
N VAL A 287 18.38 9.14 -7.01
CA VAL A 287 17.31 9.83 -6.29
C VAL A 287 16.06 8.98 -6.32
N PRO A 288 15.47 8.68 -5.15
CA PRO A 288 14.30 7.83 -5.10
C PRO A 288 13.13 8.52 -5.80
N ILE A 289 12.49 7.79 -6.71
CA ILE A 289 11.21 8.17 -7.28
C ILE A 289 10.18 7.90 -6.18
N ARG A 290 9.71 8.97 -5.52
CA ARG A 290 8.77 8.86 -4.40
C ARG A 290 7.45 9.56 -4.74
N GLY A 291 6.42 9.23 -3.97
CA GLY A 291 5.13 9.90 -4.00
C GLY A 291 4.08 9.12 -4.76
N LEU A 292 2.84 9.22 -4.27
CA LEU A 292 1.68 8.54 -4.85
C LEU A 292 1.44 8.94 -6.32
N SER A 293 1.66 10.21 -6.68
CA SER A 293 1.51 10.66 -8.07
C SER A 293 2.49 9.95 -9.01
N ALA A 294 3.77 9.82 -8.59
CA ALA A 294 4.77 9.11 -9.36
C ALA A 294 4.46 7.60 -9.44
N ALA A 295 4.00 7.00 -8.33
CA ALA A 295 3.56 5.60 -8.30
C ALA A 295 2.43 5.34 -9.30
N PHE A 296 1.39 6.18 -9.33
CA PHE A 296 0.30 6.08 -10.31
C PHE A 296 0.79 6.22 -11.74
N GLN A 297 1.59 7.26 -12.03
CA GLN A 297 2.12 7.47 -13.39
C GLN A 297 2.91 6.25 -13.90
N GLN A 298 3.79 5.69 -13.06
CA GLN A 298 4.54 4.50 -13.41
C GLN A 298 3.65 3.26 -13.54
N ALA A 299 2.71 3.06 -12.61
CA ALA A 299 1.79 1.94 -12.61
C ALA A 299 0.89 1.91 -13.85
N ARG A 300 0.37 3.08 -14.26
CA ARG A 300 -0.41 3.24 -15.49
C ARG A 300 0.46 3.03 -16.73
N LYS A 301 1.68 3.57 -16.76
CA LYS A 301 2.64 3.37 -17.85
C LYS A 301 3.02 1.90 -18.05
N LYS A 302 3.00 1.13 -16.95
CA LYS A 302 3.33 -0.30 -16.92
C LYS A 302 2.11 -1.21 -17.01
N ASP A 303 0.93 -0.64 -17.23
CA ASP A 303 -0.35 -1.36 -17.37
C ASP A 303 -0.60 -2.36 -16.23
N LEU A 304 -0.38 -1.95 -14.98
CA LEU A 304 -0.65 -2.82 -13.83
C LEU A 304 -2.14 -3.20 -13.78
N GLU A 305 -2.40 -4.51 -13.70
CA GLU A 305 -3.74 -5.09 -13.73
C GLU A 305 -4.63 -4.54 -12.62
N CYS A 306 -4.07 -4.39 -11.41
CA CYS A 306 -4.77 -3.85 -10.24
C CYS A 306 -5.35 -2.44 -10.44
N LEU A 307 -4.90 -1.69 -11.45
CA LEU A 307 -5.41 -0.36 -11.79
C LEU A 307 -6.41 -0.35 -12.94
N LYS A 308 -6.57 -1.44 -13.72
CA LYS A 308 -7.44 -1.45 -14.91
C LYS A 308 -8.91 -1.18 -14.59
N VAL A 309 -9.36 -1.63 -13.41
CA VAL A 309 -10.73 -1.43 -12.92
C VAL A 309 -10.97 -0.05 -12.31
N ILE A 310 -9.94 0.79 -12.20
CA ILE A 310 -9.99 2.07 -11.50
C ILE A 310 -9.92 3.21 -12.51
N SER A 311 -10.91 4.10 -12.50
CA SER A 311 -10.88 5.31 -13.34
C SER A 311 -9.64 6.16 -13.04
N LYS A 312 -9.05 6.75 -14.08
CA LYS A 312 -7.93 7.70 -13.96
C LYS A 312 -8.28 8.92 -13.11
N ASP A 313 -9.56 9.24 -12.95
CA ASP A 313 -10.01 10.35 -12.10
C ASP A 313 -9.60 10.12 -10.63
N PHE A 314 -9.55 8.86 -10.18
CA PHE A 314 -9.13 8.53 -8.81
C PHE A 314 -7.65 8.85 -8.56
N ASP A 315 -6.80 8.80 -9.59
CA ASP A 315 -5.38 9.12 -9.48
C ASP A 315 -5.22 10.59 -9.00
N GLY A 316 -5.97 11.50 -9.63
CA GLY A 316 -6.02 12.92 -9.26
C GLY A 316 -6.65 13.15 -7.90
N ILE A 317 -7.79 12.51 -7.62
CA ILE A 317 -8.53 12.63 -6.36
C ILE A 317 -7.66 12.23 -5.17
N LEU A 318 -7.00 11.08 -5.23
CA LEU A 318 -6.17 10.56 -4.14
C LEU A 318 -4.88 11.37 -3.97
N THR A 319 -4.31 11.87 -5.08
CA THR A 319 -3.15 12.78 -5.03
C THR A 319 -3.53 14.12 -4.39
N SER A 320 -4.65 14.72 -4.78
CA SER A 320 -5.15 15.97 -4.20
C SER A 320 -5.53 15.79 -2.73
N LEU A 321 -6.15 14.67 -2.38
CA LEU A 321 -6.44 14.33 -0.98
C LEU A 321 -5.15 14.29 -0.17
N ARG A 322 -4.15 13.53 -0.59
CA ARG A 322 -2.85 13.46 0.10
C ARG A 322 -2.15 14.81 0.20
N ASN A 323 -2.12 15.61 -0.87
CA ASN A 323 -1.45 16.91 -0.86
C ASN A 323 -2.12 17.90 0.11
N ASN A 324 -3.45 17.91 0.14
CA ASN A 324 -4.21 18.72 1.10
C ASN A 324 -3.99 18.25 2.55
N LEU A 325 -3.71 16.97 2.76
CA LEU A 325 -3.44 16.38 4.08
C LEU A 325 -2.03 16.67 4.59
N ILE A 326 -1.01 16.62 3.71
CA ILE A 326 0.39 16.89 4.07
C ILE A 326 0.57 18.32 4.55
N HIS A 327 -0.11 19.26 3.92
CA HIS A 327 0.06 20.68 4.23
C HIS A 327 -0.79 21.16 5.41
N LEU A 328 -1.56 20.27 6.05
CA LEU A 328 -2.57 20.54 7.10
C LEU A 328 -3.41 21.78 6.77
N PRO A 329 -4.68 21.63 6.37
CA PRO A 329 -5.46 22.76 5.86
C PRO A 329 -5.50 23.92 6.86
N SER A 330 -4.89 25.05 6.49
CA SER A 330 -4.95 26.28 7.26
C SER A 330 -6.42 26.69 7.35
N GLN A 331 -6.96 26.77 8.58
CA GLN A 331 -8.37 27.05 8.85
C GLN A 331 -9.36 25.97 8.36
N GLY A 332 -8.90 24.74 8.09
CA GLY A 332 -9.77 23.61 7.75
C GLY A 332 -10.26 23.57 6.29
N ASN A 333 -9.82 24.51 5.44
CA ASN A 333 -10.13 24.51 4.00
C ASN A 333 -9.01 23.88 3.17
N PHE A 334 -9.38 23.09 2.17
CA PHE A 334 -8.45 22.54 1.19
C PHE A 334 -8.04 23.61 0.19
N ARG A 335 -6.77 23.60 -0.24
CA ARG A 335 -6.25 24.55 -1.24
C ARG A 335 -6.94 24.32 -2.58
N GLU A 336 -7.14 23.06 -2.91
CA GLU A 336 -7.87 22.62 -4.10
C GLU A 336 -9.04 21.74 -3.67
N PRO A 337 -10.26 22.03 -4.15
CA PRO A 337 -11.41 21.19 -3.89
C PRO A 337 -11.23 19.80 -4.50
N ILE A 338 -11.72 18.77 -3.81
CA ILE A 338 -11.64 17.37 -4.26
C ILE A 338 -12.99 16.95 -4.82
N SER A 339 -13.03 16.58 -6.10
CA SER A 339 -14.25 16.08 -6.75
C SER A 339 -14.56 14.65 -6.31
N ILE A 340 -15.81 14.37 -5.94
CA ILE A 340 -16.26 13.00 -5.61
C ILE A 340 -16.84 12.36 -6.88
N PRO A 341 -16.42 11.13 -7.25
CA PRO A 341 -17.01 10.40 -8.36
C PRO A 341 -18.50 10.16 -8.12
N GLY A 342 -19.36 10.51 -9.07
CA GLY A 342 -20.81 10.39 -8.93
C GLY A 342 -21.51 11.61 -8.31
N GLY A 343 -20.77 12.65 -7.91
CA GLY A 343 -21.31 13.98 -7.57
C GLY A 343 -20.81 14.55 -6.25
N GLY A 344 -20.71 15.88 -6.20
CA GLY A 344 -20.25 16.63 -5.03
C GLY A 344 -18.78 17.04 -5.07
N VAL A 345 -18.41 17.95 -4.16
CA VAL A 345 -17.05 18.48 -4.04
C VAL A 345 -16.74 18.67 -2.57
N ILE A 346 -15.57 18.20 -2.14
CA ILE A 346 -15.07 18.38 -0.78
C ILE A 346 -14.17 19.61 -0.78
N ARG A 347 -14.59 20.68 -0.10
CA ARG A 347 -13.83 21.94 -0.04
C ARG A 347 -12.97 22.06 1.21
N GLY A 348 -13.18 21.19 2.20
CA GLY A 348 -12.43 21.22 3.46
C GLY A 348 -12.72 20.03 4.36
N VAL A 349 -12.16 20.10 5.57
CA VAL A 349 -12.23 19.03 6.58
C VAL A 349 -13.66 18.72 7.00
N GLU A 350 -14.50 19.74 7.17
CA GLU A 350 -15.91 19.55 7.56
C GLU A 350 -16.73 18.86 6.48
N ASP A 351 -16.47 19.17 5.21
CA ASP A 351 -17.09 18.46 4.09
C ASP A 351 -16.62 17.01 4.06
N LEU A 352 -15.34 16.74 4.32
CA LEU A 352 -14.80 15.38 4.36
C LEU A 352 -15.44 14.56 5.49
N LYS A 353 -15.64 15.16 6.68
CA LYS A 353 -16.33 14.54 7.81
C LYS A 353 -17.80 14.22 7.47
N LYS A 354 -18.51 15.16 6.83
CA LYS A 354 -19.91 14.95 6.40
C LYS A 354 -20.03 13.89 5.31
N ASN A 355 -18.99 13.75 4.48
CA ASN A 355 -18.89 12.77 3.41
C ASN A 355 -17.96 11.61 3.79
N ASN A 356 -18.00 11.14 5.05
CA ASN A 356 -17.18 10.02 5.53
C ASN A 356 -17.33 8.74 4.67
N MET A 357 -18.50 8.53 4.07
CA MET A 357 -18.79 7.44 3.15
C MET A 357 -17.81 7.39 1.97
N PHE A 358 -17.39 8.55 1.46
CA PHE A 358 -16.38 8.60 0.41
C PHE A 358 -15.05 8.00 0.88
N VAL A 359 -14.63 8.25 2.12
CA VAL A 359 -13.39 7.70 2.67
C VAL A 359 -13.50 6.18 2.91
N TYR A 360 -14.68 5.69 3.32
CA TYR A 360 -14.93 4.25 3.36
C TYR A 360 -14.85 3.61 1.97
N GLN A 361 -15.43 4.23 0.94
CA GLN A 361 -15.31 3.73 -0.44
C GLN A 361 -13.85 3.69 -0.91
N LEU A 362 -13.06 4.70 -0.57
CA LEU A 362 -11.62 4.71 -0.85
C LEU A 362 -10.89 3.59 -0.10
N LEU A 363 -11.26 3.30 1.15
CA LEU A 363 -10.67 2.19 1.91
C LEU A 363 -10.95 0.85 1.23
N TYR A 364 -12.20 0.58 0.84
CA TYR A 364 -12.56 -0.64 0.11
C TYR A 364 -11.80 -0.75 -1.22
N LEU A 365 -11.73 0.35 -1.98
CA LEU A 365 -10.99 0.40 -3.23
C LEU A 365 -9.51 0.05 -3.01
N VAL A 366 -8.87 0.68 -2.04
CA VAL A 366 -7.44 0.47 -1.76
C VAL A 366 -7.18 -0.94 -1.24
N VAL A 367 -8.02 -1.50 -0.38
CA VAL A 367 -7.88 -2.89 0.07
C VAL A 367 -8.05 -3.88 -1.07
N ASN A 368 -8.93 -3.61 -2.04
CA ASN A 368 -9.04 -4.44 -3.25
C ASN A 368 -7.79 -4.36 -4.14
N ILE A 369 -7.15 -3.19 -4.24
CA ILE A 369 -5.84 -3.05 -4.92
C ILE A 369 -4.79 -3.88 -4.20
N VAL A 370 -4.68 -3.73 -2.87
CA VAL A 370 -3.75 -4.51 -2.03
C VAL A 370 -3.96 -6.01 -2.27
N ARG A 371 -5.21 -6.48 -2.21
CA ARG A 371 -5.56 -7.87 -2.50
C ARG A 371 -5.04 -8.31 -3.87
N SER A 372 -5.31 -7.53 -4.92
CA SER A 372 -4.88 -7.86 -6.29
C SER A 372 -3.36 -7.96 -6.40
N VAL A 373 -2.64 -6.98 -5.85
CA VAL A 373 -1.16 -6.93 -5.89
C VAL A 373 -0.53 -8.15 -5.22
N TYR A 374 -0.99 -8.50 -4.01
CA TYR A 374 -0.35 -9.58 -3.25
C TYR A 374 -0.84 -10.97 -3.63
N LEU A 375 -2.05 -11.12 -4.18
CA LEU A 375 -2.48 -12.37 -4.82
C LEU A 375 -1.62 -12.66 -6.07
N GLU A 376 -1.40 -11.66 -6.93
CA GLU A 376 -0.53 -11.81 -8.10
C GLU A 376 0.90 -12.19 -7.73
N LYS A 377 1.49 -11.52 -6.73
CA LYS A 377 2.82 -11.86 -6.21
C LYS A 377 2.87 -13.29 -5.67
N GLY A 378 1.84 -13.70 -4.94
CA GLY A 378 1.72 -15.06 -4.43
C GLY A 378 1.75 -16.10 -5.56
N HIS A 379 0.98 -15.90 -6.62
CA HIS A 379 0.96 -16.81 -7.77
C HIS A 379 2.29 -16.84 -8.55
N ALA A 380 2.97 -15.70 -8.69
CA ALA A 380 4.26 -15.62 -9.38
C ALA A 380 5.38 -16.40 -8.64
N MET A 381 5.30 -16.54 -7.31
CA MET A 381 6.28 -17.33 -6.55
C MET A 381 6.11 -18.85 -6.71
N VAL A 382 4.92 -19.31 -7.13
CA VAL A 382 4.61 -20.75 -7.32
C VAL A 382 4.98 -21.23 -8.72
N ASN A 383 5.00 -20.33 -9.72
CA ASN A 383 5.33 -20.63 -11.11
C ASN A 383 6.42 -19.66 -11.65
N PRO A 384 7.71 -19.86 -11.30
CA PRO A 384 8.81 -19.01 -11.75
C PRO A 384 9.12 -19.09 -13.25
#